data_AF-A0AAV6BDU1-F1
#
_entry.id   AF-A0AAV6BDU1-F1
#
_cell.length_a   1.000
_cell.length_b   1.000
_cell.length_c   1.000
_cell.angle_alpha   90.00
_cell.angle_beta   90.00
_cell.angle_gamma   90.00
#
_symmetry.space_group_name_H-M   'P 1'
#
loop_
_entity.id
_entity.type
_entity.pdbx_description
1 polymer ?
#
loop_
_entity_poly.entity_id
_entity_poly.type
_entity_poly.pdbx_seq_one_letter_code
_entity_poly.pdbx_strand_id
1 'polypeptide(L)'
;MSHPIAIAFIHGIGRTEPGYSAAMQRALARRFARLVGRESPDAASELVFEEVNWTAALQFREDRLWRRLLPHGPMRYKRLRRFLVDFAADAIAYQPAPSDRTAYDAVHREVAGRLARLAERAGARAPLCVIAHSLGTVIASNYLYDLMKRERSFMCPGVRAILNGTPMEHGETLSLFYTLGSPIALWSLRFPRFGEPVRFPAALPRHHPGLTPAWINMYDPDDVIGYPLRALNAAYRAAVTEDCPVDVGSIFTRWNPLSHVGYWNNGRVADSIAESLAEVWRRSSALEVMRPLRRAEPRRQRRGSRSARRTA
;
A
#
# COMPACT_ATOMS: atom_id res chain seq x y z
N MET A 1 0.72 -9.72 22.23
CA MET A 1 -0.44 -8.95 21.75
C MET A 1 -0.47 -9.10 20.25
N SER A 2 -1.61 -9.45 19.66
CA SER A 2 -1.78 -9.42 18.21
C SER A 2 -1.42 -8.02 17.71
N HIS A 3 -0.67 -7.95 16.61
CA HIS A 3 -0.40 -6.67 15.98
C HIS A 3 -1.61 -6.34 15.10
N PRO A 4 -2.19 -5.13 15.21
CA PRO A 4 -3.16 -4.65 14.24
C PRO A 4 -2.60 -4.79 12.82
N ILE A 5 -3.49 -4.95 11.85
CA ILE A 5 -3.11 -4.93 10.44
C ILE A 5 -2.90 -3.46 10.04
N ALA A 6 -1.71 -3.17 9.52
CA ALA A 6 -1.37 -1.89 8.95
C ALA A 6 -1.90 -1.82 7.50
N ILE A 7 -2.74 -0.84 7.18
CA ILE A 7 -3.38 -0.72 5.87
C ILE A 7 -3.05 0.65 5.27
N ALA A 8 -2.30 0.65 4.17
CA ALA A 8 -1.96 1.86 3.43
C ALA A 8 -2.82 1.99 2.18
N PHE A 9 -3.52 3.13 2.04
CA PHE A 9 -4.24 3.49 0.82
C PHE A 9 -3.40 4.42 -0.05
N ILE A 10 -3.32 4.16 -1.34
CA ILE A 10 -2.58 5.00 -2.29
C ILE A 10 -3.48 5.30 -3.50
N HIS A 11 -3.90 6.57 -3.65
CA HIS A 11 -4.67 7.03 -4.80
C HIS A 11 -3.79 7.22 -6.05
N GLY A 12 -4.44 7.37 -7.20
CA GLY A 12 -3.78 7.46 -8.51
C GLY A 12 -4.17 8.64 -9.38
N ILE A 13 -4.90 9.62 -8.85
CA ILE A 13 -5.36 10.80 -9.58
C ILE A 13 -4.88 12.06 -8.85
N GLY A 14 -4.38 13.05 -9.58
CA GLY A 14 -4.06 14.38 -9.08
C GLY A 14 -5.29 15.12 -8.55
N ARG A 15 -5.06 16.11 -7.69
CA ARG A 15 -6.12 16.87 -6.97
C ARG A 15 -7.06 16.01 -6.13
N THR A 16 -6.55 14.92 -5.54
CA THR A 16 -7.33 14.12 -4.60
C THR A 16 -7.31 14.78 -3.22
N GLU A 17 -8.48 15.07 -2.66
CA GLU A 17 -8.59 15.59 -1.30
C GLU A 17 -8.35 14.49 -0.25
N PRO A 18 -7.81 14.81 0.93
CA PRO A 18 -7.79 13.89 2.06
C PRO A 18 -9.18 13.31 2.35
N GLY A 19 -9.25 12.04 2.72
CA GLY A 19 -10.49 11.31 2.98
C GLY A 19 -11.05 10.54 1.78
N TYR A 20 -10.33 10.46 0.65
CA TYR A 20 -10.76 9.73 -0.54
C TYR A 20 -11.04 8.24 -0.27
N SER A 21 -10.35 7.63 0.68
CA SER A 21 -10.51 6.21 1.03
C SER A 21 -11.53 6.00 2.15
N ALA A 22 -12.13 7.05 2.71
CA ALA A 22 -12.97 6.96 3.90
C ALA A 22 -14.18 6.03 3.71
N ALA A 23 -14.77 5.99 2.51
CA ALA A 23 -15.85 5.06 2.19
C ALA A 23 -15.38 3.59 2.23
N MET A 24 -14.23 3.31 1.62
CA MET A 24 -13.59 1.98 1.67
C MET A 24 -13.21 1.61 3.11
N GLN A 25 -12.59 2.51 3.88
CA GLN A 25 -12.25 2.26 5.29
C GLN A 25 -13.48 1.87 6.12
N ARG A 26 -14.58 2.61 6.00
CA ARG A 26 -15.86 2.27 6.68
C ARG A 26 -16.44 0.95 6.19
N ALA A 27 -16.29 0.63 4.90
CA ALA A 27 -16.75 -0.63 4.34
C ALA A 27 -15.94 -1.81 4.90
N LEU A 28 -14.60 -1.70 4.91
CA LEU A 28 -13.70 -2.72 5.43
C LEU A 28 -13.90 -2.93 6.93
N ALA A 29 -13.93 -1.87 7.74
CA ALA A 29 -14.14 -1.98 9.19
C ALA A 29 -15.45 -2.71 9.53
N ARG A 30 -16.55 -2.36 8.87
CA ARG A 30 -17.86 -3.02 9.08
C ARG A 30 -17.84 -4.49 8.65
N ARG A 31 -17.22 -4.80 7.50
CA ARG A 31 -17.13 -6.18 6.98
C ARG A 31 -16.25 -7.04 7.86
N PHE A 32 -15.07 -6.53 8.22
CA PHE A 32 -14.13 -7.18 9.13
C PHE A 32 -14.77 -7.46 10.49
N ALA A 33 -15.43 -6.48 11.11
CA ALA A 33 -16.12 -6.68 12.38
C ALA A 33 -17.21 -7.76 12.31
N ARG A 34 -17.93 -7.89 11.18
CA ARG A 34 -18.89 -9.01 10.99
C ARG A 34 -18.18 -10.36 10.91
N LEU A 35 -17.00 -10.41 10.30
CA LEU A 35 -16.24 -11.65 10.11
C LEU A 35 -15.57 -12.12 11.40
N VAL A 36 -14.98 -11.21 12.19
CA VAL A 36 -14.16 -11.56 13.36
C VAL A 36 -14.76 -11.15 14.70
N GLY A 37 -15.93 -10.51 14.75
CA GLY A 37 -16.47 -9.90 15.98
C GLY A 37 -16.74 -10.88 17.14
N ARG A 38 -16.82 -12.18 16.87
CA ARG A 38 -16.85 -13.23 17.91
C ARG A 38 -15.48 -13.51 18.52
N GLU A 39 -14.42 -13.28 17.75
CA GLU A 39 -13.03 -13.56 18.08
C GLU A 39 -12.30 -12.31 18.61
N SER A 40 -12.68 -11.10 18.13
CA SER A 40 -12.20 -9.81 18.62
C SER A 40 -13.38 -8.89 18.98
N PRO A 41 -13.65 -8.70 20.29
CA PRO A 41 -14.69 -7.77 20.77
C PRO A 41 -14.47 -6.32 20.34
N ASP A 42 -13.22 -5.93 20.05
CA ASP A 42 -12.83 -4.62 19.54
C ASP A 42 -12.18 -4.73 18.14
N ALA A 43 -12.90 -5.36 17.21
CA ALA A 43 -12.43 -5.55 15.84
C ALA A 43 -12.03 -4.26 15.11
N ALA A 44 -12.46 -3.08 15.59
CA ALA A 44 -12.10 -1.80 15.01
C ALA A 44 -10.63 -1.43 15.29
N SER A 45 -10.09 -1.76 16.47
CA SER A 45 -8.69 -1.46 16.82
C SER A 45 -7.68 -2.40 16.15
N GLU A 46 -8.15 -3.51 15.58
CA GLU A 46 -7.33 -4.48 14.84
C GLU A 46 -6.94 -3.98 13.43
N LEU A 47 -7.55 -2.90 12.94
CA LEU A 47 -7.25 -2.31 11.63
C LEU A 47 -6.75 -0.87 11.79
N VAL A 48 -5.54 -0.59 11.31
CA VAL A 48 -4.97 0.76 11.34
C VAL A 48 -4.81 1.25 9.91
N PHE A 49 -5.56 2.29 9.54
CA PHE A 49 -5.57 2.84 8.19
C PHE A 49 -4.70 4.09 8.07
N GLU A 50 -3.90 4.22 7.00
CA GLU A 50 -3.24 5.47 6.61
C GLU A 50 -3.48 5.77 5.13
N GLU A 51 -3.83 7.02 4.83
CA GLU A 51 -3.89 7.51 3.45
C GLU A 51 -2.56 8.11 3.04
N VAL A 52 -2.01 7.63 1.93
CA VAL A 52 -0.93 8.31 1.23
C VAL A 52 -1.54 9.26 0.23
N ASN A 53 -1.45 10.57 0.52
CA ASN A 53 -1.90 11.62 -0.38
C ASN A 53 -0.68 12.37 -0.94
N TRP A 54 -0.23 11.95 -2.12
CA TRP A 54 0.95 12.53 -2.78
C TRP A 54 0.60 13.71 -3.70
N THR A 55 -0.67 14.13 -3.76
CA THR A 55 -1.16 15.21 -4.64
C THR A 55 -0.31 16.47 -4.52
N ALA A 56 0.02 16.90 -3.31
CA ALA A 56 0.79 18.12 -3.06
C ALA A 56 2.17 18.10 -3.73
N ALA A 57 2.76 16.92 -3.96
CA ALA A 57 4.04 16.78 -4.63
C ALA A 57 4.00 17.19 -6.11
N LEU A 58 2.86 17.03 -6.79
CA LEU A 58 2.69 17.35 -8.21
C LEU A 58 1.90 18.65 -8.46
N GLN A 59 0.97 19.00 -7.56
CA GLN A 59 0.00 20.08 -7.73
C GLN A 59 0.62 21.45 -8.08
N PHE A 60 1.77 21.80 -7.49
CA PHE A 60 2.43 23.09 -7.78
C PHE A 60 2.84 23.22 -9.26
N ARG A 61 3.34 22.13 -9.88
CA ARG A 61 3.76 22.12 -11.28
C ARG A 61 2.55 22.21 -12.22
N GLU A 62 1.47 21.51 -11.88
CA GLU A 62 0.21 21.56 -12.63
C GLU A 62 -0.44 22.94 -12.60
N ASP A 63 -0.52 23.58 -11.42
CA ASP A 63 -1.11 24.92 -11.27
C ASP A 63 -0.30 25.98 -12.04
N ARG A 64 1.03 25.79 -12.13
CA ARG A 64 1.88 26.65 -12.96
C ARG A 64 1.63 26.44 -14.46
N LEU A 65 1.44 25.19 -14.90
CA LEU A 65 1.10 24.88 -16.29
C LEU A 65 -0.27 25.48 -16.67
N TRP A 66 -1.29 25.27 -15.84
CA TRP A 66 -2.62 25.79 -16.09
C TRP A 66 -2.66 27.32 -16.15
N ARG A 67 -1.98 28.02 -15.24
CA ARG A 67 -1.86 29.50 -15.29
C ARG A 67 -1.26 29.99 -16.61
N ARG A 68 -0.35 29.23 -17.21
CA ARG A 68 0.27 29.58 -18.50
C ARG A 68 -0.61 29.27 -19.70
N LEU A 69 -1.42 28.21 -19.65
CA LEU A 69 -2.20 27.76 -20.81
C LEU A 69 -3.61 28.37 -20.88
N LEU A 70 -4.24 28.67 -19.74
CA LEU A 70 -5.59 29.20 -19.67
C LEU A 70 -5.85 30.48 -20.50
N PRO A 71 -4.89 31.42 -20.66
CA PRO A 71 -5.12 32.64 -21.44
C PRO A 71 -5.14 32.45 -22.97
N HIS A 72 -4.74 31.30 -23.52
CA HIS A 72 -4.37 31.19 -24.95
C HIS A 72 -5.37 30.44 -25.85
N GLY A 73 -6.66 30.34 -25.45
CA GLY A 73 -7.74 30.00 -26.39
C GLY A 73 -8.81 29.02 -25.87
N PRO A 74 -9.94 28.88 -26.60
CA PRO A 74 -11.05 28.02 -26.19
C PRO A 74 -10.72 26.53 -26.38
N MET A 75 -10.90 25.73 -25.33
CA MET A 75 -10.73 24.27 -25.38
C MET A 75 -12.09 23.55 -25.47
N ARG A 76 -12.28 22.73 -26.51
CA ARG A 76 -13.40 21.77 -26.64
C ARG A 76 -13.07 20.46 -25.88
N TYR A 77 -14.10 19.69 -25.52
CA TYR A 77 -13.98 18.42 -24.75
C TYR A 77 -13.30 18.56 -23.38
N LYS A 78 -13.65 19.63 -22.64
CA LYS A 78 -13.01 19.97 -21.35
C LYS A 78 -12.97 18.83 -20.33
N ARG A 79 -14.00 17.98 -20.26
CA ARG A 79 -14.05 16.84 -19.33
C ARG A 79 -13.06 15.72 -19.69
N LEU A 80 -13.03 15.32 -20.96
CA LEU A 80 -12.08 14.31 -21.45
C LEU A 80 -10.63 14.83 -21.38
N ARG A 81 -10.40 16.09 -21.74
CA ARG A 81 -9.09 16.72 -21.60
C ARG A 81 -8.64 16.79 -20.15
N ARG A 82 -9.54 17.12 -19.22
CA ARG A 82 -9.24 17.12 -17.79
C ARG A 82 -8.83 15.73 -17.33
N PHE A 83 -9.59 14.69 -17.65
CA PHE A 83 -9.20 13.32 -17.32
C PHE A 83 -7.85 12.90 -17.93
N LEU A 84 -7.63 13.16 -19.23
CA LEU A 84 -6.36 12.85 -19.87
C LEU A 84 -5.20 13.63 -19.26
N VAL A 85 -5.40 14.88 -18.85
CA VAL A 85 -4.38 15.65 -18.13
C VAL A 85 -4.17 15.05 -16.73
N ASP A 86 -5.22 14.88 -15.94
CA ASP A 86 -5.13 14.37 -14.57
C ASP A 86 -4.54 12.95 -14.51
N PHE A 87 -4.68 12.13 -15.55
CA PHE A 87 -4.05 10.81 -15.64
C PHE A 87 -2.69 10.84 -16.36
N ALA A 88 -2.64 11.34 -17.61
CA ALA A 88 -1.43 11.28 -18.43
C ALA A 88 -0.40 12.32 -18.01
N ALA A 89 -0.80 13.52 -17.58
CA ALA A 89 0.16 14.51 -17.08
C ALA A 89 0.76 14.07 -15.75
N ASP A 90 -0.01 13.45 -14.85
CA ASP A 90 0.53 12.86 -13.62
C ASP A 90 1.46 11.68 -13.91
N ALA A 91 1.08 10.80 -14.84
CA ALA A 91 1.93 9.72 -15.31
C ALA A 91 3.27 10.25 -15.86
N ILE A 92 3.23 11.28 -16.71
CA ILE A 92 4.41 11.92 -17.28
C ILE A 92 5.23 12.63 -16.19
N ALA A 93 4.58 13.37 -15.29
CA ALA A 93 5.24 14.15 -14.25
C ALA A 93 5.90 13.26 -13.18
N TYR A 94 5.28 12.12 -12.86
CA TYR A 94 5.84 11.13 -11.96
C TYR A 94 7.11 10.48 -12.52
N GLN A 95 7.22 10.37 -13.85
CA GLN A 95 8.37 9.74 -14.46
C GLN A 95 9.64 10.60 -14.27
N PRO A 96 10.73 10.03 -13.70
CA PRO A 96 11.98 10.75 -13.56
C PRO A 96 12.62 10.97 -14.94
N ALA A 97 13.04 12.21 -15.22
CA ALA A 97 13.90 12.53 -16.34
C ALA A 97 15.37 12.30 -15.94
N PRO A 98 16.30 12.07 -16.89
CA PRO A 98 17.72 11.83 -16.59
C PRO A 98 18.36 12.86 -15.65
N SER A 99 17.89 14.11 -15.71
CA SER A 99 18.37 15.23 -14.88
C SER A 99 17.36 15.76 -13.85
N ASP A 100 16.12 15.24 -13.79
CA ASP A 100 15.13 15.67 -12.80
C ASP A 100 14.30 14.49 -12.28
N ARG A 101 14.51 14.16 -11.01
CA ARG A 101 13.75 13.15 -10.25
C ARG A 101 12.91 13.77 -9.13
N THR A 102 12.75 15.08 -9.11
CA THR A 102 12.16 15.82 -7.98
C THR A 102 10.73 15.36 -7.67
N ALA A 103 9.90 15.19 -8.71
CA ALA A 103 8.52 14.73 -8.57
C ALA A 103 8.45 13.28 -8.04
N TYR A 104 9.22 12.38 -8.66
CA TYR A 104 9.36 10.99 -8.20
C TYR A 104 9.77 10.90 -6.74
N ASP A 105 10.81 11.64 -6.34
CA ASP A 105 11.32 11.63 -4.98
C ASP A 105 10.35 12.26 -3.99
N ALA A 106 9.67 13.35 -4.35
CA ALA A 106 8.67 13.97 -3.49
C ALA A 106 7.49 13.03 -3.22
N VAL A 107 7.00 12.33 -4.25
CA VAL A 107 5.96 11.30 -4.09
C VAL A 107 6.45 10.17 -3.19
N HIS A 108 7.66 9.65 -3.40
CA HIS A 108 8.21 8.57 -2.58
C HIS A 108 8.51 8.99 -1.14
N ARG A 109 8.85 10.26 -0.88
CA ARG A 109 8.98 10.81 0.48
C ARG A 109 7.64 10.82 1.20
N GLU A 110 6.55 11.18 0.52
CA GLU A 110 5.21 11.12 1.09
C GLU A 110 4.83 9.67 1.44
N VAL A 111 5.08 8.72 0.53
CA VAL A 111 4.85 7.29 0.80
C VAL A 111 5.65 6.84 2.04
N ALA A 112 6.94 7.16 2.10
CA ALA A 112 7.80 6.79 3.24
C ALA A 112 7.31 7.40 4.56
N GLY A 113 6.97 8.69 4.58
CA GLY A 113 6.50 9.37 5.80
C GLY A 113 5.19 8.80 6.32
N ARG A 114 4.28 8.42 5.42
CA ARG A 114 3.00 7.80 5.78
C ARG A 114 3.16 6.37 6.27
N LEU A 115 4.05 5.58 5.66
CA LEU A 115 4.38 4.25 6.16
C LEU A 115 5.09 4.31 7.53
N ALA A 116 5.96 5.29 7.77
CA ALA A 116 6.57 5.51 9.08
C ALA A 116 5.51 5.81 10.16
N ARG A 117 4.60 6.76 9.89
CA ARG A 117 3.47 7.06 10.78
C ARG A 117 2.55 5.86 11.01
N LEU A 118 2.32 5.06 9.96
CA LEU A 118 1.55 3.84 10.07
C LEU A 118 2.27 2.80 10.96
N ALA A 119 3.60 2.70 10.88
CA ALA A 119 4.41 1.79 11.69
C ALA A 119 4.37 2.19 13.17
N GLU A 120 4.41 3.48 13.45
CA GLU A 120 4.29 4.03 14.82
C GLU A 120 2.94 3.64 15.46
N ARG A 121 1.84 3.67 14.70
CA ARG A 121 0.51 3.37 15.23
C ARG A 121 0.15 1.89 15.26
N ALA A 122 0.48 1.14 14.20
CA ALA A 122 0.15 -0.29 14.08
C ALA A 122 1.20 -1.20 14.75
N GLY A 123 2.42 -0.67 14.94
CA GLY A 123 3.57 -1.39 15.47
C GLY A 123 4.56 -1.79 14.38
N ALA A 124 5.85 -1.78 14.74
CA ALA A 124 6.99 -2.01 13.85
C ALA A 124 6.96 -3.33 13.04
N ARG A 125 6.19 -4.32 13.50
CA ARG A 125 6.04 -5.64 12.87
C ARG A 125 4.61 -5.93 12.42
N ALA A 126 3.71 -4.96 12.38
CA ALA A 126 2.35 -5.18 11.88
C ALA A 126 2.36 -5.79 10.47
N PRO A 127 1.49 -6.78 10.17
CA PRO A 127 1.26 -7.21 8.79
C PRO A 127 0.84 -6.01 7.95
N LEU A 128 1.51 -5.78 6.82
CA LEU A 128 1.24 -4.64 5.96
C LEU A 128 0.37 -5.06 4.77
N CYS A 129 -0.77 -4.40 4.63
CA CYS A 129 -1.64 -4.44 3.47
C CYS A 129 -1.54 -3.10 2.72
N VAL A 130 -1.23 -3.13 1.42
CA VAL A 130 -1.23 -1.96 0.55
C VAL A 130 -2.40 -2.07 -0.42
N ILE A 131 -3.27 -1.06 -0.43
CA ILE A 131 -4.41 -0.96 -1.34
C ILE A 131 -4.20 0.26 -2.22
N ALA A 132 -3.86 0.02 -3.48
CA ALA A 132 -3.48 1.07 -4.41
C ALA A 132 -4.46 1.13 -5.58
N HIS A 133 -4.70 2.32 -6.10
CA HIS A 133 -5.63 2.58 -7.19
C HIS A 133 -4.99 3.38 -8.32
N SER A 134 -5.27 3.03 -9.57
CA SER A 134 -4.80 3.77 -10.76
C SER A 134 -3.28 4.03 -10.73
N LEU A 135 -2.78 5.23 -11.00
CA LEU A 135 -1.34 5.57 -10.90
C LEU A 135 -0.73 5.24 -9.53
N GLY A 136 -1.54 5.23 -8.47
CA GLY A 136 -1.13 4.80 -7.13
C GLY A 136 -0.61 3.36 -7.12
N THR A 137 -1.11 2.50 -8.00
CA THR A 137 -0.61 1.12 -8.16
C THR A 137 0.82 1.09 -8.70
N VAL A 138 1.14 1.99 -9.64
CA VAL A 138 2.50 2.15 -10.18
C VAL A 138 3.42 2.74 -9.11
N ILE A 139 2.95 3.75 -8.37
CA ILE A 139 3.70 4.36 -7.26
C ILE A 139 4.02 3.31 -6.19
N ALA A 140 3.01 2.58 -5.74
CA ALA A 140 3.15 1.50 -4.78
C ALA A 140 4.11 0.43 -5.28
N SER A 141 3.94 -0.03 -6.53
CA SER A 141 4.78 -1.05 -7.14
C SER A 141 6.24 -0.61 -7.20
N ASN A 142 6.53 0.61 -7.68
CA ASN A 142 7.89 1.11 -7.77
C ASN A 142 8.53 1.28 -6.37
N TYR A 143 7.79 1.86 -5.43
CA TYR A 143 8.26 2.08 -4.07
C TYR A 143 8.61 0.76 -3.38
N LEU A 144 7.69 -0.22 -3.41
CA LEU A 144 7.89 -1.53 -2.82
C LEU A 144 9.01 -2.31 -3.53
N TYR A 145 9.07 -2.28 -4.87
CA TYR A 145 10.14 -2.91 -5.65
C TYR A 145 11.52 -2.35 -5.28
N ASP A 146 11.61 -1.02 -5.13
CA ASP A 146 12.84 -0.34 -4.73
C ASP A 146 13.23 -0.61 -3.27
N LEU A 147 12.27 -0.86 -2.36
CA LEU A 147 12.58 -1.30 -0.99
C LEU A 147 13.20 -2.71 -0.97
N MET A 148 12.69 -3.62 -1.80
CA MET A 148 13.17 -5.01 -1.86
C MET A 148 14.54 -5.12 -2.52
N LYS A 149 14.87 -4.19 -3.41
CA LYS A 149 16.20 -4.12 -4.03
C LYS A 149 17.19 -3.46 -3.06
N ARG A 150 18.03 -4.27 -2.43
CA ARG A 150 19.15 -3.75 -1.62
C ARG A 150 20.26 -3.17 -2.49
N GLU A 151 20.53 -3.81 -3.62
CA GLU A 151 21.51 -3.36 -4.62
C GLU A 151 20.82 -2.66 -5.79
N ARG A 152 21.36 -1.52 -6.23
CA ARG A 152 20.88 -0.74 -7.38
C ARG A 152 19.41 -0.28 -7.28
N SER A 153 18.89 -0.11 -6.06
CA SER A 153 17.55 0.46 -5.88
C SER A 153 17.50 1.90 -6.32
N PHE A 154 16.41 2.25 -7.01
CA PHE A 154 16.22 3.57 -7.58
C PHE A 154 15.76 4.60 -6.52
N MET A 155 15.45 4.14 -5.30
CA MET A 155 15.10 4.99 -4.16
C MET A 155 16.27 5.86 -3.70
N CYS A 156 16.06 7.18 -3.64
CA CYS A 156 17.10 8.12 -3.28
C CYS A 156 17.43 8.09 -1.77
N PRO A 157 18.64 8.52 -1.37
CA PRO A 157 19.04 8.56 0.05
C PRO A 157 18.10 9.37 0.94
N GLY A 158 17.54 10.47 0.42
CA GLY A 158 16.60 11.31 1.18
C GLY A 158 15.27 10.63 1.50
N VAL A 159 14.82 9.67 0.68
CA VAL A 159 13.65 8.83 1.00
C VAL A 159 14.02 7.78 2.06
N ARG A 160 15.19 7.14 1.92
CA ARG A 160 15.66 6.15 2.90
C ARG A 160 15.86 6.74 4.29
N ALA A 161 16.32 7.99 4.36
CA ALA A 161 16.53 8.70 5.63
C ALA A 161 15.23 8.94 6.42
N ILE A 162 14.05 8.83 5.79
CA ILE A 162 12.75 8.92 6.48
C ILE A 162 12.41 7.62 7.21
N LEU A 163 12.94 6.48 6.77
CA LEU A 163 12.63 5.18 7.35
C LEU A 163 13.35 5.04 8.69
N ASN A 164 12.61 4.69 9.74
CA ASN A 164 13.15 4.51 11.10
C ASN A 164 13.70 3.11 11.37
N GLY A 165 13.86 2.29 10.31
CA GLY A 165 14.47 0.97 10.38
C GLY A 165 13.54 -0.14 10.87
N THR A 166 12.22 0.09 10.94
CA THR A 166 11.28 -0.97 11.32
C THR A 166 11.10 -1.99 10.18
N PRO A 167 10.83 -3.27 10.50
CA PRO A 167 10.51 -4.27 9.49
C PRO A 167 9.37 -3.85 8.55
N MET A 168 8.34 -3.18 9.07
CA MET A 168 7.22 -2.71 8.26
C MET A 168 7.63 -1.61 7.27
N GLU A 169 8.41 -0.61 7.70
CA GLU A 169 8.93 0.46 6.82
C GLU A 169 9.84 -0.09 5.72
N HIS A 170 10.58 -1.17 5.99
CA HIS A 170 11.39 -1.86 4.99
C HIS A 170 10.57 -2.81 4.09
N GLY A 171 9.26 -2.87 4.27
CA GLY A 171 8.37 -3.75 3.51
C GLY A 171 8.52 -5.23 3.85
N GLU A 172 9.22 -5.59 4.94
CA GLU A 172 9.47 -6.99 5.33
C GLU A 172 8.21 -7.72 5.83
N THR A 173 7.19 -6.96 6.23
CA THR A 173 5.90 -7.50 6.70
C THR A 173 4.78 -7.34 5.67
N LEU A 174 5.09 -6.97 4.42
CA LEU A 174 4.13 -6.91 3.33
C LEU A 174 3.46 -8.28 3.14
N SER A 175 2.17 -8.36 3.47
CA SER A 175 1.36 -9.57 3.40
C SER A 175 0.30 -9.49 2.30
N LEU A 176 -0.26 -8.31 2.04
CA LEU A 176 -1.30 -8.12 1.04
C LEU A 176 -0.97 -6.94 0.14
N PHE A 177 -1.13 -7.11 -1.18
CA PHE A 177 -1.03 -6.04 -2.15
C PHE A 177 -2.23 -6.07 -3.09
N TYR A 178 -3.08 -5.05 -2.99
CA TYR A 178 -4.24 -4.87 -3.84
C TYR A 178 -3.97 -3.78 -4.86
N THR A 179 -4.15 -4.10 -6.13
CA THR A 179 -4.11 -3.11 -7.22
C THR A 179 -5.49 -2.99 -7.83
N LEU A 180 -6.05 -1.79 -7.84
CA LEU A 180 -7.40 -1.49 -8.32
C LEU A 180 -7.29 -0.64 -9.60
N GLY A 181 -7.90 -1.07 -10.70
CA GLY A 181 -7.87 -0.32 -11.98
C GLY A 181 -6.44 0.00 -12.43
N SER A 182 -5.55 -0.98 -12.40
CA SER A 182 -4.11 -0.74 -12.49
C SER A 182 -3.61 -0.45 -13.91
N PRO A 183 -2.95 0.71 -14.17
CA PRO A 183 -2.23 0.99 -15.40
C PRO A 183 -0.87 0.28 -15.51
N ILE A 184 -0.48 -0.63 -14.60
CA ILE A 184 0.83 -1.28 -14.63
C ILE A 184 1.09 -1.95 -15.99
N ALA A 185 0.06 -2.54 -16.62
CA ALA A 185 0.19 -3.13 -17.95
C ALA A 185 0.62 -2.11 -19.01
N LEU A 186 -0.05 -0.95 -19.07
CA LEU A 186 0.33 0.14 -19.97
C LEU A 186 1.70 0.71 -19.61
N TRP A 187 1.95 0.88 -18.31
CA TRP A 187 3.21 1.38 -17.79
C TRP A 187 4.39 0.48 -18.14
N SER A 188 4.16 -0.83 -18.21
CA SER A 188 5.18 -1.84 -18.48
C SER A 188 5.82 -1.73 -19.87
N LEU A 189 5.15 -1.05 -20.82
CA LEU A 189 5.65 -0.82 -22.19
C LEU A 189 7.01 -0.11 -22.23
N ARG A 190 7.36 0.62 -21.17
CA ARG A 190 8.66 1.30 -21.04
C ARG A 190 9.83 0.34 -20.80
N PHE A 191 9.56 -0.91 -20.46
CA PHE A 191 10.58 -1.89 -20.08
C PHE A 191 10.69 -3.01 -21.11
N PRO A 192 11.90 -3.49 -21.43
CA PRO A 192 12.05 -4.71 -22.19
C PRO A 192 11.28 -5.86 -21.54
N ARG A 193 10.55 -6.66 -22.35
CA ARG A 193 9.74 -7.80 -21.87
C ARG A 193 8.73 -7.44 -20.76
N PHE A 194 8.21 -6.21 -20.78
CA PHE A 194 7.21 -5.71 -19.82
C PHE A 194 7.72 -5.64 -18.36
N GLY A 195 9.03 -5.62 -18.15
CA GLY A 195 9.63 -5.37 -16.83
C GLY A 195 9.47 -6.50 -15.82
N GLU A 196 9.69 -6.17 -14.54
CA GLU A 196 9.64 -7.12 -13.42
C GLU A 196 8.64 -6.66 -12.36
N PRO A 197 7.90 -7.60 -11.74
CA PRO A 197 6.96 -7.28 -10.67
C PRO A 197 7.65 -7.06 -9.32
N VAL A 198 6.90 -6.46 -8.39
CA VAL A 198 7.12 -6.57 -6.95
C VAL A 198 7.19 -8.05 -6.52
N ARG A 199 8.08 -8.37 -5.58
CA ARG A 199 8.16 -9.69 -4.96
C ARG A 199 7.84 -9.59 -3.48
N PHE A 200 7.06 -10.52 -2.94
CA PHE A 200 6.86 -10.54 -1.49
C PHE A 200 8.17 -10.82 -0.74
N PRO A 201 8.35 -10.20 0.43
CA PRO A 201 9.61 -10.28 1.17
C PRO A 201 9.83 -11.69 1.70
N ALA A 202 11.03 -12.24 1.48
CA ALA A 202 11.44 -13.52 2.09
C ALA A 202 11.50 -13.46 3.64
N ALA A 203 11.45 -12.26 4.21
CA ALA A 203 11.40 -12.02 5.65
C ALA A 203 9.99 -12.17 6.24
N LEU A 204 8.91 -12.17 5.44
CA LEU A 204 7.54 -12.25 5.98
C LEU A 204 7.36 -13.47 6.90
N PRO A 205 7.79 -14.70 6.55
CA PRO A 205 7.65 -15.85 7.46
C PRO A 205 8.42 -15.73 8.78
N ARG A 206 9.45 -14.86 8.86
CA ARG A 206 10.18 -14.61 10.11
C ARG A 206 9.37 -13.75 11.08
N HIS A 207 8.55 -12.85 10.53
CA HIS A 207 7.69 -11.96 11.31
C HIS A 207 6.32 -12.58 11.55
N HIS A 208 5.79 -13.29 10.54
CA HIS A 208 4.44 -13.86 10.50
C HIS A 208 4.42 -15.22 9.78
N PRO A 209 4.90 -16.30 10.40
CA PRO A 209 5.05 -17.62 9.76
C PRO A 209 3.74 -18.26 9.25
N GLY A 210 2.59 -17.85 9.80
CA GLY A 210 1.28 -18.35 9.37
C GLY A 210 0.71 -17.63 8.14
N LEU A 211 1.31 -16.53 7.71
CA LEU A 211 0.81 -15.73 6.59
C LEU A 211 1.33 -16.22 5.26
N THR A 212 0.40 -16.36 4.32
CA THR A 212 0.69 -16.53 2.90
C THR A 212 0.47 -15.18 2.24
N PRO A 213 1.48 -14.57 1.60
CA PRO A 213 1.30 -13.28 0.98
C PRO A 213 0.46 -13.40 -0.30
N ALA A 214 -0.30 -12.35 -0.62
CA ALA A 214 -1.11 -12.34 -1.84
C ALA A 214 -1.11 -10.97 -2.53
N TRP A 215 -0.94 -10.98 -3.86
CA TRP A 215 -1.18 -9.83 -4.72
C TRP A 215 -2.43 -10.08 -5.56
N ILE A 216 -3.50 -9.35 -5.26
CA ILE A 216 -4.77 -9.40 -5.99
C ILE A 216 -4.92 -8.14 -6.85
N ASN A 217 -4.94 -8.33 -8.16
CA ASN A 217 -5.21 -7.26 -9.11
C ASN A 217 -6.69 -7.27 -9.49
N MET A 218 -7.43 -6.25 -9.09
CA MET A 218 -8.84 -6.08 -9.43
C MET A 218 -8.98 -5.08 -10.57
N TYR A 219 -9.61 -5.50 -11.66
CA TYR A 219 -9.84 -4.67 -12.83
C TYR A 219 -11.28 -4.84 -13.31
N ASP A 220 -11.86 -3.76 -13.82
CA ASP A 220 -13.15 -3.81 -14.50
C ASP A 220 -12.92 -4.01 -16.01
N PRO A 221 -13.57 -4.99 -16.66
CA PRO A 221 -13.48 -5.17 -18.10
C PRO A 221 -13.85 -3.92 -18.92
N ASP A 222 -14.67 -3.01 -18.37
CA ASP A 222 -15.05 -1.73 -18.97
C ASP A 222 -14.08 -0.58 -18.59
N ASP A 223 -13.06 -0.83 -17.75
CA ASP A 223 -12.02 0.14 -17.39
C ASP A 223 -10.88 0.13 -18.41
N VAL A 224 -10.80 1.19 -19.23
CA VAL A 224 -9.79 1.34 -20.29
C VAL A 224 -8.35 1.51 -19.79
N ILE A 225 -8.15 1.67 -18.49
CA ILE A 225 -6.85 1.82 -17.84
C ILE A 225 -6.43 0.55 -17.09
N GLY A 226 -7.39 -0.21 -16.56
CA GLY A 226 -7.16 -1.43 -15.79
C GLY A 226 -7.03 -2.67 -16.68
N TYR A 227 -5.98 -3.46 -16.48
CA TYR A 227 -5.75 -4.69 -17.25
C TYR A 227 -5.28 -5.84 -16.35
N PRO A 228 -5.46 -7.10 -16.79
CA PRO A 228 -4.81 -8.26 -16.17
C PRO A 228 -3.28 -8.12 -16.18
N LEU A 229 -2.63 -8.39 -15.04
CA LEU A 229 -1.18 -8.27 -14.91
C LEU A 229 -0.45 -9.60 -15.11
N ARG A 230 -1.06 -10.74 -14.78
CA ARG A 230 -0.44 -12.07 -14.96
C ARG A 230 -0.14 -12.40 -16.41
N ALA A 231 -0.84 -11.75 -17.34
CA ALA A 231 -0.66 -11.93 -18.77
C ALA A 231 0.63 -11.26 -19.31
N LEU A 232 1.23 -10.33 -18.56
CA LEU A 232 2.38 -9.55 -19.03
C LEU A 232 3.61 -10.42 -19.32
N ASN A 233 3.99 -11.29 -18.39
CA ASN A 233 5.07 -12.25 -18.56
C ASN A 233 5.05 -13.33 -17.45
N ALA A 234 5.99 -14.29 -17.52
CA ALA A 234 6.12 -15.36 -16.53
C ALA A 234 6.41 -14.85 -15.10
N ALA A 235 7.14 -13.75 -14.95
CA ALA A 235 7.44 -13.18 -13.64
C ALA A 235 6.19 -12.59 -12.98
N TYR A 236 5.40 -11.80 -13.73
CA TYR A 236 4.11 -11.31 -13.25
C TYR A 236 3.13 -12.44 -12.93
N ARG A 237 3.09 -13.49 -13.77
CA ARG A 237 2.25 -14.68 -13.52
C ARG A 237 2.58 -15.39 -12.20
N ALA A 238 3.84 -15.33 -11.77
CA ALA A 238 4.30 -15.91 -10.52
C ALA A 238 4.11 -14.96 -9.31
N ALA A 239 4.17 -13.65 -9.51
CA ALA A 239 4.06 -12.66 -8.44
C ALA A 239 2.61 -12.26 -8.12
N VAL A 240 1.77 -12.14 -9.14
CA VAL A 240 0.36 -11.77 -9.01
C VAL A 240 -0.45 -13.03 -8.71
N THR A 241 -1.00 -13.10 -7.50
CA THR A 241 -1.80 -14.24 -7.02
C THR A 241 -3.08 -14.41 -7.83
N GLU A 242 -3.74 -13.32 -8.19
CA GLU A 242 -5.00 -13.36 -8.95
C GLU A 242 -5.23 -12.07 -9.74
N ASP A 243 -5.70 -12.21 -10.98
CA ASP A 243 -6.35 -11.13 -11.73
C ASP A 243 -7.87 -11.33 -11.61
N CYS A 244 -8.53 -10.48 -10.83
CA CYS A 244 -9.93 -10.60 -10.46
C CYS A 244 -10.78 -9.55 -11.22
N PRO A 245 -11.60 -9.97 -12.20
CA PRO A 245 -12.52 -9.04 -12.85
C PRO A 245 -13.63 -8.61 -11.87
N VAL A 246 -13.88 -7.31 -11.78
CA VAL A 246 -14.92 -6.72 -10.93
C VAL A 246 -15.81 -5.79 -11.76
N ASP A 247 -17.06 -5.63 -11.36
CA ASP A 247 -17.96 -4.65 -11.97
C ASP A 247 -18.05 -3.43 -11.03
N VAL A 248 -17.34 -2.35 -11.36
CA VAL A 248 -17.31 -1.11 -10.57
C VAL A 248 -18.05 0.04 -11.24
N GLY A 249 -18.43 -0.13 -12.51
CA GLY A 249 -19.28 0.78 -13.26
C GLY A 249 -20.78 0.57 -13.00
N SER A 250 -21.58 1.59 -13.33
CA SER A 250 -23.00 1.44 -13.60
C SER A 250 -23.20 1.41 -15.13
N ILE A 251 -24.33 0.86 -15.61
CA ILE A 251 -24.72 0.85 -17.04
C ILE A 251 -24.60 2.26 -17.68
N PHE A 252 -24.70 3.34 -16.89
CA PHE A 252 -24.60 4.73 -17.33
C PHE A 252 -23.17 5.32 -17.35
N THR A 253 -22.15 4.60 -16.86
CA THR A 253 -20.76 5.09 -16.76
C THR A 253 -19.77 4.36 -17.67
N ARG A 254 -20.23 3.45 -18.53
CA ARG A 254 -19.41 2.54 -19.36
C ARG A 254 -18.42 3.18 -20.34
N TRP A 255 -18.35 4.50 -20.44
CA TRP A 255 -17.44 5.23 -21.34
C TRP A 255 -16.97 6.57 -20.75
N ASN A 256 -16.86 6.68 -19.43
CA ASN A 256 -16.38 7.92 -18.81
C ASN A 256 -15.49 7.66 -17.56
N PRO A 257 -14.68 8.64 -17.13
CA PRO A 257 -13.76 8.54 -15.98
C PRO A 257 -14.37 8.07 -14.64
N LEU A 258 -15.71 7.99 -14.54
CA LEU A 258 -16.41 7.64 -13.31
C LEU A 258 -16.32 6.14 -12.98
N SER A 259 -16.22 5.23 -13.96
CA SER A 259 -16.00 3.80 -13.69
C SER A 259 -14.65 3.59 -13.01
N HIS A 260 -13.62 4.28 -13.50
CA HIS A 260 -12.28 4.23 -12.96
C HIS A 260 -12.20 4.77 -11.52
N VAL A 261 -13.12 5.61 -11.03
CA VAL A 261 -13.14 6.02 -9.61
C VAL A 261 -14.07 5.17 -8.75
N GLY A 262 -14.80 4.21 -9.34
CA GLY A 262 -15.81 3.40 -8.68
C GLY A 262 -15.26 2.39 -7.68
N TYR A 263 -13.98 2.00 -7.80
CA TYR A 263 -13.37 0.95 -6.97
C TYR A 263 -13.45 1.25 -5.47
N TRP A 264 -13.24 2.51 -5.05
CA TRP A 264 -13.28 2.91 -3.63
C TRP A 264 -14.65 2.71 -2.96
N ASN A 265 -15.71 2.64 -3.75
CA ASN A 265 -17.08 2.53 -3.27
C ASN A 265 -17.73 1.18 -3.62
N ASN A 266 -16.98 0.25 -4.20
CA ASN A 266 -17.51 -1.02 -4.64
C ASN A 266 -17.62 -2.05 -3.49
N GLY A 267 -18.82 -2.61 -3.32
CA GLY A 267 -19.09 -3.58 -2.27
C GLY A 267 -18.30 -4.88 -2.41
N ARG A 268 -18.19 -5.44 -3.63
CA ARG A 268 -17.48 -6.70 -3.89
C ARG A 268 -15.98 -6.56 -3.65
N VAL A 269 -15.41 -5.43 -4.08
CA VAL A 269 -14.01 -5.07 -3.77
C VAL A 269 -13.80 -5.05 -2.25
N ALA A 270 -14.68 -4.36 -1.52
CA ALA A 270 -14.59 -4.29 -0.06
C ALA A 270 -14.80 -5.64 0.63
N ASP A 271 -15.69 -6.50 0.13
CA ASP A 271 -15.93 -7.85 0.66
C ASP A 271 -14.67 -8.72 0.52
N SER A 272 -14.09 -8.79 -0.69
CA SER A 272 -12.87 -9.57 -0.95
C SER A 272 -11.67 -9.11 -0.11
N ILE A 273 -11.45 -7.80 0.00
CA ILE A 273 -10.37 -7.26 0.83
C ILE A 273 -10.62 -7.60 2.32
N ALA A 274 -11.85 -7.43 2.82
CA ALA A 274 -12.16 -7.68 4.23
C ALA A 274 -12.03 -9.17 4.61
N GLU A 275 -12.35 -10.09 3.70
CA GLU A 275 -12.12 -11.53 3.88
C GLU A 275 -10.63 -11.84 4.03
N SER A 276 -9.79 -11.28 3.16
CA SER A 276 -8.33 -11.44 3.27
C SER A 276 -7.77 -10.81 4.55
N LEU A 277 -8.28 -9.65 4.97
CA LEU A 277 -7.89 -9.03 6.24
C LEU A 277 -8.26 -9.90 7.43
N ALA A 278 -9.46 -10.49 7.45
CA ALA A 278 -9.89 -11.40 8.50
C ALA A 278 -9.00 -12.64 8.58
N GLU A 279 -8.62 -13.21 7.42
CA GLU A 279 -7.70 -14.34 7.36
C GLU A 279 -6.29 -13.99 7.85
N VAL A 280 -5.74 -12.85 7.40
CA VAL A 280 -4.45 -12.33 7.88
C VAL A 280 -4.50 -12.13 9.39
N TRP A 281 -5.55 -11.52 9.91
CA TRP A 281 -5.71 -11.28 11.34
C TRP A 281 -5.72 -12.60 12.12
N ARG A 282 -6.56 -13.57 11.74
CA ARG A 282 -6.63 -14.87 12.41
C ARG A 282 -5.29 -15.60 12.42
N ARG A 283 -4.60 -15.64 11.27
CA ARG A 283 -3.32 -16.34 11.12
C ARG A 283 -2.16 -15.63 11.82
N SER A 284 -2.20 -14.30 11.91
CA SER A 284 -1.24 -13.49 12.67
C SER A 284 -1.47 -13.62 14.18
N SER A 285 -2.74 -13.57 14.62
CA SER A 285 -3.15 -13.64 16.03
C SER A 285 -3.05 -15.04 16.63
N ALA A 286 -3.30 -16.09 15.85
CA ALA A 286 -3.18 -17.48 16.31
C ALA A 286 -1.75 -17.86 16.76
N LEU A 287 -0.74 -17.17 16.26
CA LEU A 287 0.66 -17.37 16.64
C LEU A 287 0.97 -16.89 18.07
N GLU A 288 0.16 -16.00 18.62
CA GLU A 288 0.31 -15.53 20.01
C GLU A 288 -0.23 -16.56 21.01
N VAL A 289 -1.27 -17.32 20.65
CA VAL A 289 -1.87 -18.37 21.52
C VAL A 289 -0.93 -19.57 21.67
N MET A 290 -0.05 -19.83 20.69
CA MET A 290 0.87 -20.99 20.70
C MET A 290 2.28 -20.69 21.23
N ARG A 291 2.59 -19.46 21.66
CA ARG A 291 3.85 -19.20 22.38
C ARG A 291 3.72 -19.75 23.81
N PRO A 292 4.54 -20.75 24.22
CA PRO A 292 4.55 -21.15 25.62
C PRO A 292 4.96 -19.94 26.46
N LEU A 293 4.17 -19.64 27.50
CA LEU A 293 4.54 -18.72 28.56
C LEU A 293 5.98 -19.04 28.96
N ARG A 294 6.94 -18.17 28.60
CA ARG A 294 8.29 -18.26 29.15
C ARG A 294 8.13 -18.13 30.65
N ARG A 295 8.26 -19.26 31.36
CA ARG A 295 8.31 -19.30 32.83
C ARG A 295 9.34 -18.26 33.26
N ALA A 296 8.91 -17.28 34.05
CA ALA A 296 9.81 -16.37 34.71
C ALA A 296 10.83 -17.20 35.50
N GLU A 297 12.11 -17.08 35.16
CA GLU A 297 13.17 -17.71 35.94
C GLU A 297 13.10 -17.18 37.38
N PRO A 298 13.18 -18.05 38.41
CA PRO A 298 13.19 -17.60 39.78
C PRO A 298 14.43 -16.74 40.00
N ARG A 299 14.22 -15.49 40.43
CA ARG A 299 15.29 -14.63 40.94
C ARG A 299 16.08 -15.41 42.00
N ARG A 300 17.31 -15.81 41.67
CA ARG A 300 18.27 -16.33 42.65
C ARG A 300 18.49 -15.24 43.71
N GLN A 301 17.93 -15.45 44.90
CA GLN A 301 18.29 -14.68 46.09
C GLN A 301 19.79 -14.87 46.35
N ARG A 302 20.57 -13.80 46.19
CA ARG A 302 21.94 -13.73 46.68
C ARG A 302 21.90 -13.81 48.22
N ARG A 303 22.16 -14.98 48.78
CA ARG A 303 22.49 -15.15 50.20
C ARG A 303 23.95 -14.73 50.41
N GLY A 304 24.12 -13.62 51.13
CA GLY A 304 25.06 -13.44 52.25
C GLY A 304 26.56 -13.57 52.04
N SER A 305 27.28 -12.50 52.37
CA SER A 305 28.46 -12.59 53.24
C SER A 305 28.62 -11.30 54.06
N ARG A 306 28.10 -11.32 55.29
CA ARG A 306 28.56 -10.43 56.37
C ARG A 306 29.97 -10.89 56.76
N SER A 307 30.96 -10.01 56.65
CA SER A 307 32.24 -10.15 57.34
C SER A 307 32.36 -9.01 58.34
N ALA A 308 32.28 -9.36 59.63
CA ALA A 308 32.68 -8.52 60.74
C ALA A 308 33.37 -9.43 61.77
N ARG A 309 34.68 -9.24 61.96
CA ARG A 309 35.51 -9.49 63.16
C ARG A 309 36.96 -9.20 62.75
N ARG A 310 37.57 -8.09 63.20
CA ARG A 310 38.32 -7.92 64.47
C ARG A 310 39.35 -9.03 64.69
N THR A 311 40.64 -8.67 64.67
CA THR A 311 41.61 -8.87 65.77
C THR A 311 42.94 -8.18 65.46
N ALA A 312 43.51 -7.59 66.52
CA ALA A 312 44.87 -7.08 66.75
C ALA A 312 45.31 -5.84 65.96
#